data_AF-A0A7W0JG63-F1
#
_entry.id   AF-A0A7W0JG63-F1
#
_cell.length_a   1.000
_cell.length_b   1.000
_cell.length_c   1.000
_cell.angle_alpha   90.00
_cell.angle_beta   90.00
_cell.angle_gamma   90.00
#
_symmetry.space_group_name_H-M   'P 1'
#
loop_
_entity.id
_entity.type
_entity.pdbx_description
1 polymer ?
#
loop_
_entity_poly.entity_id
_entity_poly.type
_entity_poly.pdbx_seq_one_letter_code
_entity_poly.pdbx_strand_id
1 'polypeptide(L)'
;AATAREVIGRAKASIITTDRYLGYSWLATQRRQVCWAHLKRDFQAIAESGGESQEIGEALLVQTKEVFGLWHQVKAGVLSRRKFQRLMAAVQHRVKKLLDEGSDCRASKTRGTCRQIRTVEGALWTFVRVRGVEPTNNAAERALRRAVLWRRKSFGTQSAAGSRFVERILTVVTSLRQ
;
A
#
# COMPACT_ATOMS: atom_id res chain seq x y z
N ALA A 1 15.29 4.98 -8.04
CA ALA A 1 14.52 6.16 -7.52
C ALA A 1 14.36 7.27 -8.55
N ALA A 2 15.38 7.57 -9.38
CA ALA A 2 15.35 8.66 -10.37
C ALA A 2 14.16 8.59 -11.36
N THR A 3 13.92 7.43 -11.97
CA THR A 3 12.80 7.24 -12.93
C THR A 3 11.43 7.42 -12.27
N ALA A 4 11.24 6.92 -11.06
CA ALA A 4 9.99 7.11 -10.32
C ALA A 4 9.75 8.59 -10.00
N ARG A 5 10.80 9.32 -9.58
CA ARG A 5 10.74 10.77 -9.36
C ARG A 5 10.37 11.54 -10.62
N GLU A 6 10.94 11.18 -11.75
CA GLU A 6 10.69 11.86 -13.02
C GLU A 6 9.23 11.67 -13.49
N VAL A 7 8.73 10.43 -13.49
CA VAL A 7 7.37 10.12 -13.93
C VAL A 7 6.33 10.71 -12.97
N ILE A 8 6.54 10.54 -11.66
CA ILE A 8 5.60 11.00 -10.64
C ILE A 8 5.67 12.52 -10.43
N GLY A 9 6.85 13.11 -10.54
CA GLY A 9 7.06 14.55 -10.37
C GLY A 9 6.25 15.39 -11.37
N ARG A 10 5.92 14.82 -12.54
CA ARG A 10 5.04 15.44 -13.54
C ARG A 10 3.55 15.43 -13.12
N ALA A 11 3.13 14.48 -12.29
CA ALA A 11 1.76 14.34 -11.78
C ALA A 11 1.58 15.04 -10.41
N LYS A 12 1.85 16.35 -10.34
CA LYS A 12 1.99 17.12 -9.08
C LYS A 12 0.80 17.05 -8.10
N ALA A 13 -0.41 16.72 -8.56
CA ALA A 13 -1.64 16.73 -7.74
C ALA A 13 -2.18 15.34 -7.35
N SER A 14 -1.59 14.23 -7.80
CA SER A 14 -2.14 12.90 -7.52
C SER A 14 -1.70 12.34 -6.16
N ILE A 15 -2.60 11.58 -5.53
CA ILE A 15 -2.30 10.71 -4.39
C ILE A 15 -1.78 9.38 -4.92
N ILE A 16 -0.69 8.90 -4.34
CA ILE A 16 0.04 7.76 -4.86
C ILE A 16 0.04 6.66 -3.83
N THR A 17 -0.44 5.48 -4.23
CA THR A 17 -0.37 4.29 -3.38
C THR A 17 1.03 3.69 -3.47
N THR A 18 1.72 3.57 -2.33
CA THR A 18 3.11 3.10 -2.24
C THR A 18 3.20 1.88 -1.32
N ASP A 19 4.16 1.00 -1.61
CA ASP A 19 4.53 -0.19 -0.82
C ASP A 19 5.46 0.12 0.35
N ARG A 20 5.62 1.41 0.71
CA ARG A 20 6.54 1.90 1.75
C ARG A 20 8.03 1.71 1.42
N TYR A 21 8.38 1.40 0.16
CA TYR A 21 9.78 1.38 -0.30
C TYR A 21 10.45 2.77 -0.14
N LEU A 22 11.70 2.77 0.34
CA LEU A 22 12.47 4.00 0.63
C LEU A 22 12.64 4.92 -0.58
N GLY A 23 12.55 4.40 -1.80
CA GLY A 23 12.58 5.18 -3.03
C GLY A 23 11.43 6.19 -3.15
N TYR A 24 10.39 6.10 -2.31
CA TYR A 24 9.25 7.03 -2.24
C TYR A 24 9.33 8.01 -1.05
N SER A 25 10.40 8.01 -0.26
CA SER A 25 10.58 8.88 0.92
C SER A 25 10.48 10.38 0.63
N TRP A 26 10.79 10.79 -0.61
CA TRP A 26 10.69 12.17 -1.09
C TRP A 26 9.24 12.64 -1.31
N LEU A 27 8.27 11.72 -1.36
CA LEU A 27 6.86 12.08 -1.46
C LEU A 27 6.33 12.47 -0.08
N ALA A 28 5.75 13.67 0.00
CA ALA A 28 5.08 14.13 1.21
C ALA A 28 3.98 13.14 1.64
N THR A 29 3.87 12.89 2.95
CA THR A 29 2.88 11.96 3.54
C THR A 29 1.44 12.26 3.10
N GLN A 30 1.08 13.53 2.94
CA GLN A 30 -0.23 14.00 2.45
C GLN A 30 -0.56 13.49 1.03
N ARG A 31 0.45 13.24 0.21
CA ARG A 31 0.32 12.78 -1.19
C ARG A 31 0.40 11.26 -1.32
N ARG A 32 0.42 10.54 -0.20
CA ARG A 32 0.66 9.09 -0.19
C ARG A 32 -0.52 8.35 0.43
N GLN A 33 -0.81 7.20 -0.15
CA GLN A 33 -1.52 6.11 0.50
C GLN A 33 -0.52 4.96 0.70
N VAL A 34 -0.33 4.46 1.91
CA VAL A 34 0.48 3.24 2.10
C VAL A 34 -0.40 2.03 1.80
N CYS A 35 0.12 1.09 1.02
CA CYS A 35 -0.61 -0.10 0.62
C CYS A 35 -0.80 -1.03 1.83
N TRP A 36 -2.05 -1.18 2.26
CA TRP A 36 -2.42 -2.05 3.39
C TRP A 36 -2.12 -3.52 3.17
N ALA A 37 -2.04 -3.98 1.91
CA ALA A 37 -1.61 -5.35 1.62
C ALA A 37 -0.14 -5.60 1.98
N HIS A 38 0.72 -4.57 1.88
CA HIS A 38 2.12 -4.67 2.32
C HIS A 38 2.22 -4.62 3.85
N LEU A 39 1.45 -3.72 4.50
CA LEU A 39 1.36 -3.68 5.96
C LEU A 39 0.89 -5.02 6.54
N LYS A 40 -0.11 -5.66 5.91
CA LYS A 40 -0.58 -7.00 6.30
C LYS A 40 0.57 -8.02 6.33
N ARG A 41 1.49 -7.99 5.35
CA ARG A 41 2.63 -8.91 5.31
C ARG A 41 3.65 -8.59 6.40
N ASP A 42 3.90 -7.29 6.66
CA ASP A 42 4.75 -6.87 7.78
C ASP A 42 4.17 -7.37 9.12
N PHE A 43 2.86 -7.22 9.32
CA PHE A 43 2.17 -7.68 10.53
C PHE A 43 2.16 -9.21 10.66
N GLN A 44 2.06 -9.93 9.54
CA GLN A 44 2.18 -11.39 9.52
C GLN A 44 3.58 -11.84 9.95
N ALA A 45 4.64 -11.19 9.43
CA ALA A 45 6.01 -11.48 9.84
C ALA A 45 6.26 -11.18 11.33
N ILE A 46 5.64 -10.13 11.86
CA ILE A 46 5.67 -9.82 13.30
C ILE A 46 4.94 -10.92 14.09
N ALA A 47 3.76 -11.36 13.65
CA ALA A 47 2.99 -12.42 14.29
C ALA A 47 3.77 -13.75 14.35
N GLU A 48 4.49 -14.07 13.27
CA GLU A 48 5.30 -15.29 13.15
C GLU A 48 6.62 -15.23 13.96
N SER A 49 6.97 -14.08 14.54
CA SER A 49 8.22 -13.91 15.28
C SER A 49 8.17 -14.42 16.73
N GLY A 50 6.99 -14.80 17.24
CA GLY A 50 6.81 -15.36 18.58
C GLY A 50 6.88 -14.35 19.74
N GLY A 51 6.53 -14.81 20.95
CA GLY A 51 6.56 -14.03 22.19
C GLY A 51 5.72 -12.74 22.12
N GLU A 52 6.23 -11.66 22.72
CA GLU A 52 5.57 -10.33 22.70
C GLU A 52 5.26 -9.84 21.28
N SER A 53 6.12 -10.18 20.30
CA SER A 53 5.87 -9.80 18.90
C SER A 53 4.64 -10.48 18.31
N GLN A 54 4.40 -11.74 18.68
CA GLN A 54 3.25 -12.49 18.18
C GLN A 54 1.93 -11.82 18.57
N GLU A 55 1.78 -11.46 19.85
CA GLU A 55 0.57 -10.81 20.37
C GLU A 55 0.28 -9.49 19.63
N ILE A 56 1.32 -8.67 19.43
CA ILE A 56 1.21 -7.40 18.70
C ILE A 56 0.84 -7.65 17.23
N GLY A 57 1.52 -8.59 16.57
CA GLY A 57 1.28 -8.93 15.17
C GLY A 57 -0.13 -9.45 14.92
N GLU A 58 -0.61 -10.37 15.75
CA GLU A 58 -1.96 -10.91 15.69
C GLU A 58 -3.02 -9.82 15.91
N ALA A 59 -2.82 -8.94 16.90
CA ALA A 59 -3.72 -7.82 17.14
C ALA A 59 -3.76 -6.84 15.95
N LEU A 60 -2.62 -6.55 15.32
CA LEU A 60 -2.53 -5.73 14.10
C LEU A 60 -3.23 -6.40 12.90
N LEU A 61 -3.14 -7.72 12.79
CA LEU A 61 -3.85 -8.49 11.76
C LEU A 61 -5.37 -8.46 11.96
N VAL A 62 -5.86 -8.49 13.20
CA VAL A 62 -7.29 -8.27 13.51
C VAL A 62 -7.74 -6.90 13.02
N GLN A 63 -6.99 -5.83 13.32
CA GLN A 63 -7.33 -4.50 12.83
C GLN A 63 -7.28 -4.42 11.30
N THR A 64 -6.33 -5.12 10.67
CA THR A 64 -6.23 -5.18 9.21
C THR A 64 -7.45 -5.84 8.58
N LYS A 65 -7.99 -6.91 9.18
CA LYS A 65 -9.25 -7.53 8.74
C LYS A 65 -10.41 -6.53 8.82
N GLU A 66 -10.51 -5.79 9.91
CA GLU A 66 -11.54 -4.76 10.10
C GLU A 66 -11.42 -3.64 9.05
N VAL A 67 -10.19 -3.17 8.76
CA VAL A 67 -9.95 -2.17 7.71
C VAL A 67 -10.52 -2.62 6.36
N PHE A 68 -10.19 -3.85 5.94
CA PHE A 68 -10.67 -4.38 4.67
C PHE A 68 -12.18 -4.66 4.69
N GLY A 69 -12.72 -5.17 5.79
CA GLY A 69 -14.16 -5.41 5.95
C GLY A 69 -14.97 -4.12 5.79
N LEU A 70 -14.60 -3.07 6.51
CA LEU A 70 -15.25 -1.76 6.41
C LEU A 70 -15.10 -1.16 5.01
N TRP A 71 -13.92 -1.28 4.39
CA TRP A 71 -13.70 -0.78 3.04
C TRP A 71 -14.56 -1.51 1.99
N HIS A 72 -14.68 -2.83 2.09
CA HIS A 72 -15.53 -3.61 1.18
C HIS A 72 -17.00 -3.21 1.29
N GLN A 73 -17.51 -2.93 2.49
CA GLN A 73 -18.87 -2.42 2.65
C GLN A 73 -19.08 -1.05 1.99
N VAL A 74 -18.06 -0.16 2.02
CA VAL A 74 -18.11 1.12 1.28
C VAL A 74 -18.15 0.87 -0.23
N LYS A 75 -17.30 -0.03 -0.74
CA LYS A 75 -17.26 -0.38 -2.17
C LYS A 75 -18.58 -1.01 -2.64
N ALA A 76 -19.24 -1.78 -1.79
CA ALA A 76 -20.55 -2.38 -2.06
C ALA A 76 -21.72 -1.39 -1.92
N GLY A 77 -21.49 -0.13 -1.52
CA GLY A 77 -22.54 0.86 -1.30
C GLY A 77 -23.36 0.65 -0.02
N VAL A 78 -23.04 -0.39 0.77
CA VAL A 78 -23.75 -0.74 2.02
C VAL A 78 -23.42 0.26 3.14
N LEU A 79 -22.17 0.72 3.20
CA LEU A 79 -21.70 1.61 4.25
C LEU A 79 -21.47 3.03 3.74
N SER A 80 -22.19 4.00 4.30
CA SER A 80 -21.99 5.40 3.95
C SER A 80 -20.60 5.88 4.34
N ARG A 81 -20.07 6.82 3.56
CA ARG A 81 -18.72 7.37 3.79
C ARG A 81 -18.56 7.99 5.17
N ARG A 82 -19.57 8.70 5.66
CA ARG A 82 -19.57 9.31 7.01
C ARG A 82 -19.53 8.25 8.11
N LYS A 83 -20.34 7.18 7.99
CA LYS A 83 -20.35 6.09 8.97
C LYS A 83 -19.02 5.32 8.94
N PHE A 84 -18.48 5.09 7.75
CA PHE A 84 -17.16 4.50 7.55
C PHE A 84 -16.04 5.28 8.25
N GLN A 85 -15.98 6.61 8.06
CA GLN A 85 -14.98 7.45 8.71
C GLN A 85 -15.06 7.38 10.24
N ARG A 86 -16.29 7.39 10.80
CA ARG A 86 -16.51 7.24 12.25
C ARG A 86 -16.04 5.89 12.78
N LEU A 87 -16.39 4.78 12.10
CA LEU A 87 -15.96 3.44 12.50
C LEU A 87 -14.44 3.29 12.39
N MET A 88 -13.86 3.83 11.32
CA MET A 88 -12.43 3.79 11.08
C MET A 88 -11.63 4.57 12.12
N ALA A 89 -12.18 5.63 12.74
CA ALA A 89 -11.49 6.36 13.80
C ALA A 89 -11.09 5.46 14.99
N ALA A 90 -11.95 4.52 15.37
CA ALA A 90 -11.64 3.54 16.42
C ALA A 90 -10.53 2.57 15.98
N VAL A 91 -10.54 2.14 14.72
CA VAL A 91 -9.50 1.29 14.14
C VAL A 91 -8.16 2.03 14.09
N GLN A 92 -8.15 3.30 13.70
CA GLN A 92 -6.96 4.15 13.67
C GLN A 92 -6.33 4.25 15.05
N HIS A 93 -7.15 4.48 16.08
CA HIS A 93 -6.68 4.57 17.46
C HIS A 93 -6.06 3.25 17.94
N ARG A 94 -6.72 2.11 17.70
CA ARG A 94 -6.19 0.79 18.07
C ARG A 94 -4.90 0.45 17.33
N VAL A 95 -4.82 0.71 16.03
CA VAL A 95 -3.60 0.50 15.25
C VAL A 95 -2.48 1.39 15.75
N LYS A 96 -2.75 2.67 16.03
CA LYS A 96 -1.76 3.58 16.63
C LYS A 96 -1.20 3.00 17.93
N LYS A 97 -2.08 2.60 18.86
CA LYS A 97 -1.68 2.03 20.15
C LYS A 97 -0.80 0.79 19.98
N LEU A 98 -1.20 -0.15 19.13
CA LEU A 98 -0.43 -1.37 18.87
C LEU A 98 0.93 -1.09 18.23
N LEU A 99 1.03 -0.08 17.37
CA LEU A 99 2.30 0.36 16.79
C LEU A 99 3.19 1.06 17.82
N ASP A 100 2.60 1.78 18.78
CA ASP A 100 3.34 2.39 19.89
C ASP A 100 3.88 1.28 20.82
N GLU A 101 3.03 0.32 21.23
CA GLU A 101 3.44 -0.87 22.00
C GLU A 101 4.56 -1.65 21.28
N GLY A 102 4.40 -1.91 19.97
CA GLY A 102 5.43 -2.56 19.18
C GLY A 102 6.69 -1.73 18.96
N SER A 103 6.65 -0.41 19.14
CA SER A 103 7.85 0.45 19.08
C SER A 103 8.70 0.40 20.35
N ASP A 104 8.16 -0.20 21.42
CA ASP A 104 8.84 -0.44 22.70
C ASP A 104 9.11 -1.93 22.96
N CYS A 105 8.59 -2.82 22.10
CA CYS A 105 8.83 -4.26 22.13
C CYS A 105 10.33 -4.60 22.23
N ARG A 106 10.65 -5.65 23.00
CA ARG A 106 12.03 -6.10 23.22
C ARG A 106 12.70 -6.58 21.93
N ALA A 107 11.93 -7.21 21.04
CA ALA A 107 12.42 -7.72 19.76
C ALA A 107 12.79 -6.57 18.81
N SER A 108 14.07 -6.47 18.47
CA SER A 108 14.62 -5.37 17.66
C SER A 108 13.97 -5.22 16.28
N LYS A 109 13.62 -6.33 15.63
CA LYS A 109 12.96 -6.34 14.31
C LYS A 109 11.55 -5.75 14.39
N THR A 110 10.71 -6.23 15.31
CA THR A 110 9.36 -5.70 15.54
C THR A 110 9.41 -4.22 15.88
N ARG A 111 10.31 -3.85 16.80
CA ARG A 111 10.57 -2.46 17.18
C ARG A 111 10.93 -1.58 15.99
N GLY A 112 11.87 -2.01 15.15
CA GLY A 112 12.27 -1.27 13.96
C GLY A 112 11.12 -1.10 12.96
N THR A 113 10.37 -2.17 12.70
CA THR A 113 9.24 -2.16 11.77
C THR A 113 8.12 -1.23 12.25
N CYS A 114 7.71 -1.32 13.51
CA CYS A 114 6.67 -0.46 14.08
C CYS A 114 7.07 1.01 14.04
N ARG A 115 8.31 1.34 14.44
CA ARG A 115 8.85 2.73 14.36
C ARG A 115 8.83 3.26 12.93
N GLN A 116 9.26 2.47 11.94
CA GLN A 116 9.17 2.88 10.54
C GLN A 116 7.72 3.15 10.10
N ILE A 117 6.76 2.31 10.50
CA ILE A 117 5.35 2.51 10.16
C ILE A 117 4.80 3.79 10.82
N ARG A 118 5.18 4.08 12.08
CA ARG A 118 4.80 5.33 12.78
C ARG A 118 5.22 6.57 12.01
N THR A 119 6.39 6.58 11.36
CA THR A 119 6.87 7.75 10.58
C THR A 119 5.94 8.15 9.43
N VAL A 120 5.14 7.21 8.92
CA VAL A 120 4.22 7.41 7.79
C VAL A 120 2.76 7.26 8.19
N GLU A 121 2.43 7.38 9.49
CA GLU A 121 1.07 7.20 10.02
C GLU A 121 0.01 7.96 9.22
N GLY A 122 0.27 9.23 8.90
CA GLY A 122 -0.67 10.07 8.14
C GLY A 122 -1.05 9.47 6.78
N ALA A 123 -0.13 8.75 6.13
CA ALA A 123 -0.31 8.13 4.82
C ALA A 123 -1.00 6.76 4.89
N LEU A 124 -1.15 6.15 6.07
CA LEU A 124 -1.89 4.89 6.20
C LEU A 124 -3.38 5.08 5.89
N TRP A 125 -3.91 6.28 6.17
CA TRP A 125 -5.34 6.55 6.24
C TRP A 125 -5.88 7.48 5.16
N THR A 126 -5.10 7.76 4.10
CA THR A 126 -5.50 8.68 3.03
C THR A 126 -6.78 8.22 2.32
N PHE A 127 -6.96 6.91 2.12
CA PHE A 127 -8.17 6.28 1.57
C PHE A 127 -9.42 6.49 2.42
N VAL A 128 -9.25 6.89 3.69
CA VAL A 128 -10.33 7.22 4.62
C VAL A 128 -10.79 8.67 4.42
N ARG A 129 -9.85 9.56 4.16
CA ARG A 129 -10.10 11.00 4.00
C ARG A 129 -10.53 11.35 2.59
N VAL A 130 -9.86 10.81 1.57
CA VAL A 130 -10.03 11.20 0.17
C VAL A 130 -10.84 10.15 -0.59
N ARG A 131 -11.94 10.59 -1.22
CA ARG A 131 -12.80 9.72 -2.05
C ARG A 131 -12.02 9.26 -3.29
N GLY A 132 -12.23 8.00 -3.69
CA GLY A 132 -11.59 7.42 -4.88
C GLY A 132 -10.19 6.83 -4.66
N VAL A 133 -9.56 7.11 -3.51
CA VAL A 133 -8.31 6.45 -3.12
C VAL A 133 -8.62 5.08 -2.55
N GLU A 134 -7.97 4.03 -3.06
CA GLU A 134 -8.08 2.66 -2.55
C GLU A 134 -6.98 2.37 -1.50
N PRO A 135 -7.23 1.52 -0.49
CA PRO A 135 -6.23 1.15 0.52
C PRO A 135 -5.09 0.29 -0.02
N THR A 136 -5.19 -0.24 -1.24
CA THR A 136 -4.19 -1.12 -1.87
C THR A 136 -3.79 -0.62 -3.25
N ASN A 137 -2.65 -1.11 -3.74
CA ASN A 137 -2.14 -0.78 -5.08
C ASN A 137 -2.64 -1.72 -6.18
N ASN A 138 -3.75 -2.44 -5.93
CA ASN A 138 -4.25 -3.49 -6.84
C ASN A 138 -4.51 -2.98 -8.26
N ALA A 139 -4.93 -1.71 -8.41
CA ALA A 139 -5.13 -1.10 -9.71
C ALA A 139 -3.81 -1.00 -10.50
N ALA A 140 -2.76 -0.44 -9.90
CA ALA A 140 -1.46 -0.31 -10.58
C ALA A 140 -0.80 -1.68 -10.78
N GLU A 141 -0.88 -2.58 -9.79
CA GLU A 141 -0.36 -3.94 -9.92
C GLU A 141 -1.04 -4.69 -11.08
N ARG A 142 -2.37 -4.57 -11.23
CA ARG A 142 -3.10 -5.15 -12.37
C ARG A 142 -2.70 -4.53 -13.70
N ALA A 143 -2.55 -3.21 -13.77
CA ALA A 143 -2.12 -2.52 -14.98
C ALA A 143 -0.72 -2.99 -15.44
N LEU A 144 0.21 -3.17 -14.50
CA LEU A 144 1.58 -3.58 -14.78
C LEU A 144 1.74 -5.10 -15.00
N ARG A 145 0.81 -5.92 -14.48
CA ARG A 145 0.93 -7.38 -14.47
C ARG A 145 1.25 -7.98 -15.84
N ARG A 146 0.61 -7.50 -16.91
CA ARG A 146 0.85 -8.02 -18.27
C ARG A 146 2.28 -7.76 -18.73
N ALA A 147 2.77 -6.54 -18.55
CA ALA A 147 4.14 -6.17 -18.90
C ALA A 147 5.17 -6.98 -18.11
N VAL A 148 4.94 -7.18 -16.80
CA VAL A 148 5.81 -7.96 -15.93
C VAL A 148 5.85 -9.43 -16.33
N LEU A 149 4.68 -10.04 -16.60
CA LEU A 149 4.60 -11.44 -17.05
C LEU A 149 5.27 -11.64 -18.40
N TRP A 150 5.09 -10.72 -19.35
CA TRP A 150 5.80 -10.74 -20.63
C TRP A 150 7.30 -10.70 -20.39
N ARG A 151 7.81 -9.70 -19.67
CA ARG A 151 9.24 -9.55 -19.39
C ARG A 151 9.83 -10.81 -18.77
N ARG A 152 9.11 -11.44 -17.83
CA ARG A 152 9.55 -12.68 -17.19
C ARG A 152 9.65 -13.85 -18.18
N LYS A 153 8.70 -13.98 -19.12
CA LYS A 153 8.70 -15.07 -20.11
C LYS A 153 9.68 -14.84 -21.26
N SER A 154 9.87 -13.60 -21.68
CA SER A 154 10.67 -13.25 -22.87
C SER A 154 12.03 -12.65 -22.53
N PHE A 155 12.42 -12.63 -21.26
CA PHE A 155 13.67 -12.01 -20.75
C PHE A 155 13.82 -10.50 -21.04
N GLY A 156 12.75 -9.84 -21.48
CA GLY A 156 12.74 -8.41 -21.82
C GLY A 156 13.16 -8.14 -23.26
N THR A 157 13.61 -6.91 -23.53
CA THR A 157 14.02 -6.46 -24.86
C THR A 157 15.48 -6.01 -24.82
N GLN A 158 16.28 -6.43 -25.80
CA GLN A 158 17.70 -6.07 -25.89
C GLN A 158 18.00 -4.99 -26.95
N SER A 159 16.97 -4.45 -27.59
CA SER A 159 17.10 -3.39 -28.60
C SER A 159 16.02 -2.32 -28.42
N ALA A 160 16.32 -1.10 -28.83
CA ALA A 160 15.36 0.01 -28.80
C ALA A 160 14.12 -0.27 -29.66
N ALA A 161 14.28 -0.97 -30.79
CA ALA A 161 13.18 -1.40 -31.63
C ALA A 161 12.27 -2.40 -30.89
N GLY A 162 12.86 -3.37 -30.19
CA GLY A 162 12.12 -4.31 -29.35
C GLY A 162 11.37 -3.61 -28.21
N SER A 163 11.99 -2.64 -27.54
CA SER A 163 11.33 -1.85 -26.49
C SER A 163 10.11 -1.09 -27.03
N ARG A 164 10.26 -0.42 -28.19
CA ARG A 164 9.14 0.29 -28.84
C ARG A 164 8.01 -0.65 -29.27
N PHE A 165 8.33 -1.85 -29.74
CA PHE A 165 7.31 -2.84 -30.08
C PHE A 165 6.49 -3.26 -28.86
N VAL A 166 7.18 -3.62 -27.76
CA VAL A 166 6.52 -4.02 -26.51
C VAL A 166 5.68 -2.89 -25.94
N GLU A 167 6.20 -1.66 -25.92
CA GLU A 167 5.47 -0.46 -25.51
C GLU A 167 4.14 -0.28 -26.27
N ARG A 168 4.19 -0.36 -27.61
CA ARG A 168 3.01 -0.19 -28.47
C ARG A 168 1.98 -1.30 -28.25
N ILE A 169 2.41 -2.57 -28.20
CA ILE A 169 1.49 -3.69 -27.98
C ILE A 169 0.84 -3.60 -26.59
N LEU A 170 1.60 -3.27 -25.55
CA LEU A 170 1.05 -3.09 -24.21
C LEU A 170 0.07 -1.93 -24.15
N THR A 171 0.32 -0.84 -24.88
CA THR A 171 -0.59 0.30 -25.01
C THR A 171 -1.91 -0.13 -25.64
N VAL A 172 -1.88 -0.77 -26.81
CA VAL A 172 -3.07 -1.24 -27.52
C VAL A 172 -3.88 -2.21 -26.65
N VAL A 173 -3.24 -3.23 -26.09
CA VAL A 173 -3.92 -4.24 -25.25
C VAL A 173 -4.51 -3.63 -23.98
N THR A 174 -3.90 -2.58 -23.44
CA THR A 174 -4.39 -1.91 -22.24
C THR A 174 -5.56 -1.00 -22.55
N SER A 175 -5.51 -0.23 -23.64
CA SER A 175 -6.61 0.64 -24.08
C SER A 175 -7.86 -0.13 -24.52
N LEU A 176 -7.71 -1.29 -25.18
CA LEU A 176 -8.84 -2.10 -25.66
C LEU A 176 -9.55 -2.93 -24.58
N ARG A 177 -9.11 -2.85 -23.32
CA ARG A 177 -9.67 -3.65 -22.21
C ARG A 177 -10.22 -2.80 -21.05
N GLN A 178 -10.22 -1.48 -21.20
CA GLN A 178 -10.89 -0.56 -20.27
C GLN A 178 -12.36 -0.41 -20.66
#